data_AF-A0A7S4FPM2-F1
#
_entry.id   AF-A0A7S4FPM2-F1
#
_cell.length_a   1.000
_cell.length_b   1.000
_cell.length_c   1.000
_cell.angle_alpha   90.00
_cell.angle_beta   90.00
_cell.angle_gamma   90.00
#
_symmetry.space_group_name_H-M   'P 1'
#
loop_
_entity.id
_entity.type
_entity.pdbx_description
1 polymer ?
#
loop_
_entity_poly.entity_id
_entity_poly.type
_entity_poly.pdbx_seq_one_letter_code
_entity_poly.pdbx_strand_id
1 'polypeptide(L)'
;RALHSREGCFLAVKEIEINRATAREEELRLLTREISTLAQLKHNHIVRYWGTATPNQRYIHICLEFCSGGSLSSLLKDWGAQEVTVVRKFAIQILLGLRY
;
A
#
# COMPACT_ATOMS: atom_id res chain seq x y z
N ARG A 1 -5.77 1.32 -11.16
CA ARG A 1 -4.37 1.72 -11.48
C ARG A 1 -4.39 3.14 -12.04
N ALA A 2 -3.46 4.00 -11.66
CA ALA A 2 -3.31 5.36 -12.18
C ALA A 2 -1.87 5.58 -12.69
N LEU A 3 -1.62 6.62 -13.49
CA LEU A 3 -0.28 7.01 -13.93
C LEU A 3 0.14 8.27 -13.18
N HIS A 4 1.29 8.23 -12.53
CA HIS A 4 1.85 9.42 -11.89
C HIS A 4 2.40 10.38 -12.95
N SER A 5 1.80 11.56 -13.08
CA SER A 5 2.06 12.48 -14.20
C SER A 5 3.49 13.02 -14.29
N ARG A 6 4.19 13.14 -13.14
CA ARG A 6 5.56 13.68 -13.10
C ARG A 6 6.66 12.62 -13.20
N GLU A 7 6.39 11.44 -12.65
CA GLU A 7 7.40 10.37 -12.53
C GLU A 7 7.21 9.28 -13.60
N GLY A 8 6.07 9.29 -14.31
CA GLY A 8 5.77 8.29 -15.33
C GLY A 8 5.54 6.88 -14.79
N CYS A 9 5.45 6.69 -13.47
CA CYS A 9 5.27 5.38 -12.84
C CYS A 9 3.79 5.04 -12.62
N PHE A 10 3.48 3.74 -12.62
CA PHE A 10 2.14 3.26 -12.28
C PHE A 10 1.90 3.31 -10.77
N LEU A 11 0.66 3.64 -10.39
CA LEU A 11 0.19 3.69 -9.02
C LEU A 11 -0.95 2.69 -8.78
N ALA A 12 -0.92 2.07 -7.61
CA ALA A 12 -2.08 1.43 -7.01
C ALA A 12 -2.93 2.49 -6.31
N VAL A 13 -4.24 2.49 -6.57
CA VAL A 13 -5.18 3.42 -5.94
C VAL A 13 -6.12 2.59 -5.08
N LYS A 14 -6.06 2.78 -3.77
CA LYS A 14 -7.02 2.22 -2.81
C LYS A 14 -8.13 3.25 -2.65
N GLU A 15 -9.29 2.95 -3.23
CA GLU A 15 -10.50 3.77 -3.11
C GLU A 15 -11.28 3.37 -1.86
N ILE A 16 -11.56 4.36 -1.02
CA ILE A 16 -12.27 4.20 0.24
C ILE A 16 -13.51 5.07 0.18
N GLU A 17 -14.66 4.45 0.31
CA GLU A 17 -15.93 5.16 0.43
C GLU A 17 -16.09 5.68 1.86
N ILE A 18 -16.37 6.97 1.97
CA ILE A 18 -16.67 7.66 3.22
C ILE A 18 -17.97 8.42 3.02
N ASN A 19 -19.03 7.91 3.61
CA ASN A 19 -20.23 8.71 3.76
C ASN A 19 -20.00 9.72 4.90
N ARG A 20 -19.50 10.92 4.60
CA ARG A 20 -19.19 11.94 5.62
C ARG A 20 -20.38 12.33 6.51
N ALA A 21 -21.61 12.11 6.05
CA ALA A 21 -22.80 12.37 6.85
C ALA A 21 -23.07 11.30 7.92
N THR A 22 -22.55 10.08 7.73
CA THR A 22 -22.81 8.94 8.63
C THR A 22 -21.55 8.23 9.11
N ALA A 23 -20.37 8.62 8.63
CA ALA A 23 -19.10 8.02 8.98
C ALA A 23 -18.89 8.20 10.48
N ARG A 24 -18.57 7.10 11.16
CA ARG A 24 -18.30 7.16 12.59
C ARG A 24 -16.98 7.90 12.78
N GLU A 25 -16.93 8.74 13.81
CA GLU A 25 -15.72 9.50 14.13
C GLU A 25 -14.49 8.58 14.25
N GLU A 26 -14.66 7.39 14.83
CA GLU A 26 -13.59 6.41 14.97
C GLU A 26 -13.09 5.86 13.62
N GLU A 27 -13.95 5.68 12.61
CA GLU A 27 -13.52 5.23 11.27
C GLU A 27 -12.64 6.31 10.60
N LEU A 28 -13.02 7.58 10.75
CA LEU A 28 -12.24 8.71 10.25
C LEU A 28 -10.91 8.84 10.98
N ARG A 29 -10.88 8.60 12.30
CA ARG A 29 -9.66 8.61 13.11
C ARG A 29 -8.71 7.50 12.71
N LEU A 30 -9.22 6.28 12.54
CA LEU A 30 -8.41 5.14 12.07
C LEU A 30 -7.85 5.37 10.68
N LEU A 31 -8.65 5.90 9.75
CA LEU A 31 -8.19 6.22 8.40
C LEU A 31 -7.11 7.30 8.41
N THR A 32 -7.31 8.36 9.19
CA THR A 32 -6.32 9.44 9.34
C THR A 32 -5.01 8.91 9.92
N ARG A 33 -5.09 7.99 10.89
CA ARG A 33 -3.92 7.32 11.46
C ARG A 33 -3.21 6.44 10.42
N GLU A 34 -3.95 5.68 9.60
CA GLU A 34 -3.39 4.87 8.51
C GLU A 34 -2.62 5.76 7.52
N ILE A 35 -3.24 6.83 7.03
CA ILE A 35 -2.61 7.78 6.10
C ILE A 35 -1.35 8.41 6.70
N SER A 36 -1.43 8.87 7.95
CA SER A 36 -0.28 9.48 8.65
C SER A 36 0.88 8.51 8.80
N THR A 37 0.58 7.26 9.16
CA THR A 37 1.59 6.19 9.27
C THR A 37 2.23 5.94 7.91
N LEU A 38 1.44 5.70 6.86
CA LEU A 38 1.93 5.45 5.51
C LEU A 38 2.79 6.60 4.97
N ALA A 39 2.41 7.86 5.25
CA ALA A 39 3.13 9.03 4.79
C ALA A 39 4.54 9.18 5.40
N GLN A 40 4.81 8.55 6.55
CA GLN A 40 6.10 8.59 7.23
C GLN A 40 7.04 7.46 6.80
N LEU A 41 6.52 6.43 6.12
CA LEU A 41 7.31 5.27 5.72
C LEU A 41 8.02 5.54 4.38
N LYS A 42 9.36 5.54 4.41
CA LYS A 42 10.19 5.69 3.21
C LYS A 42 11.34 4.69 3.25
N HIS A 43 11.08 3.49 2.74
CA HIS A 43 12.04 2.39 2.74
C HIS A 43 11.85 1.47 1.53
N ASN A 44 12.94 0.90 1.00
CA ASN A 44 12.91 0.08 -0.21
C ASN A 44 12.11 -1.24 -0.07
N HIS A 45 11.86 -1.68 1.16
CA HIS A 45 11.09 -2.90 1.46
C HIS A 45 9.74 -2.60 2.12
N ILE A 46 9.24 -1.37 1.99
CA ILE A 46 7.90 -0.96 2.39
C ILE A 46 7.24 -0.26 1.21
N VAL A 47 6.00 -0.64 0.89
CA VAL A 47 5.26 -0.02 -0.23
C VAL A 47 5.15 1.48 -0.01
N ARG A 48 5.65 2.24 -0.99
CA ARG A 48 5.72 3.70 -0.86
C ARG A 48 4.35 4.35 -1.00
N TYR A 49 4.05 5.25 -0.09
CA TYR A 49 2.93 6.18 -0.20
C TYR A 49 3.30 7.37 -1.10
N TRP A 50 2.43 7.68 -2.05
CA TRP A 50 2.60 8.82 -2.97
C TRP A 50 1.73 10.01 -2.60
N GLY A 51 0.55 9.78 -2.04
CA GLY A 51 -0.37 10.85 -1.69
C GLY A 51 -1.79 10.37 -1.44
N THR A 52 -2.63 11.32 -1.03
CA THR A 52 -4.06 11.11 -0.88
C THR A 52 -4.78 12.10 -1.77
N ALA A 53 -5.83 11.65 -2.44
CA ALA A 53 -6.72 12.50 -3.22
C ALA A 53 -8.17 12.35 -2.74
N THR A 54 -8.92 13.44 -2.76
CA THR A 54 -10.36 13.47 -2.44
C THR A 54 -11.11 13.90 -3.70
N PRO A 55 -11.41 12.97 -4.62
CA PRO A 55 -12.06 13.31 -5.89
C PRO A 55 -13.45 13.93 -5.70
N ASN A 56 -14.13 13.61 -4.60
CA ASN A 56 -15.41 14.20 -4.21
C ASN A 56 -15.63 14.04 -2.68
N GLN A 57 -16.82 14.38 -2.20
CA GLN A 57 -17.17 14.29 -0.77
C GLN A 57 -17.36 12.86 -0.26
N ARG A 58 -17.54 11.88 -1.16
CA ARG A 58 -17.87 10.49 -0.82
C ARG A 58 -16.68 9.54 -0.87
N TYR A 59 -15.59 9.89 -1.56
CA TYR A 59 -14.46 8.98 -1.73
C TYR A 59 -13.12 9.62 -1.33
N ILE A 60 -12.26 8.81 -0.73
CA ILE A 60 -10.84 9.10 -0.50
C ILE A 60 -10.02 8.07 -1.28
N HIS A 61 -9.02 8.54 -1.99
CA HIS A 61 -8.06 7.72 -2.72
C HIS A 61 -6.72 7.77 -2.00
N ILE A 62 -6.20 6.61 -1.61
CA ILE A 62 -4.83 6.46 -1.14
C ILE A 62 -3.99 5.95 -2.32
N CYS A 63 -3.04 6.77 -2.77
CA CYS A 63 -2.16 6.48 -3.89
C CYS A 63 -0.87 5.85 -3.37
N LEU A 64 -0.62 4.61 -3.80
CA LEU A 64 0.53 3.79 -3.43
C LEU A 64 1.33 3.41 -4.66
N GLU A 65 2.59 3.04 -4.45
CA GLU A 65 3.39 2.39 -5.47
C GLU A 65 2.69 1.14 -6.00
N PHE A 66 2.74 0.94 -7.32
CA PHE A 66 2.20 -0.27 -7.94
C PHE A 66 3.23 -1.40 -7.91
N CYS A 67 2.93 -2.47 -7.17
CA CYS A 67 3.72 -3.70 -7.16
C CYS A 67 3.15 -4.71 -8.17
N SER A 68 3.81 -4.86 -9.33
CA SER A 68 3.35 -5.75 -10.42
C SER A 68 3.40 -7.25 -10.08
N GLY A 69 4.24 -7.65 -9.13
CA GLY A 69 4.45 -9.05 -8.74
C GLY A 69 3.33 -9.68 -7.90
N GLY A 70 2.31 -8.90 -7.52
CA GLY A 70 1.23 -9.38 -6.65
C GLY A 70 1.68 -9.66 -5.22
N SER A 71 0.87 -10.41 -4.48
CA SER A 71 1.17 -10.77 -3.09
C SER A 71 2.04 -12.03 -3.01
N LEU A 72 2.87 -12.14 -1.97
CA LEU A 72 3.62 -13.37 -1.70
C LEU A 72 2.69 -14.58 -1.50
N SER A 73 1.49 -14.36 -0.95
CA SER A 73 0.47 -15.41 -0.81
C SER A 73 0.01 -15.94 -2.17
N SER A 74 -0.23 -15.06 -3.14
CA SER A 74 -0.59 -15.44 -4.51
C SER A 74 0.55 -16.24 -5.16
N LEU A 75 1.79 -15.76 -5.03
CA LEU A 75 2.96 -16.44 -5.55
C LEU A 75 3.12 -17.87 -4.99
N LEU A 76 2.90 -18.05 -3.68
CA LEU A 76 2.95 -19.36 -3.03
C LEU A 76 1.78 -20.28 -3.44
N LYS A 77 0.60 -19.71 -3.73
CA LYS A 77 -0.55 -20.49 -4.23
C LYS A 77 -0.31 -20.98 -5.65
N ASP A 78 0.22 -20.12 -6.51
CA ASP A 78 0.39 -20.43 -7.93
C ASP A 78 1.58 -21.37 -8.15
N TRP A 79 2.68 -21.17 -7.42
CA TRP A 79 3.96 -21.84 -7.68
C TRP A 79 4.40 -22.81 -6.57
N GLY A 80 3.61 -22.95 -5.51
CA GLY A 80 3.91 -23.84 -4.39
C GLY A 80 5.15 -23.43 -3.57
N ALA A 81 5.73 -24.39 -2.86
CA ALA A 81 6.91 -24.17 -2.04
C ALA A 81 8.11 -23.72 -2.90
N GLN A 82 8.76 -22.65 -2.46
CA GLN A 82 9.90 -22.07 -3.16
C GLN A 82 11.23 -22.60 -2.61
N GLU A 83 12.30 -22.48 -3.39
CA GLU A 83 13.64 -22.83 -2.93
C GLU A 83 14.05 -22.03 -1.69
N VAL A 84 14.81 -22.66 -0.79
CA VAL A 84 15.30 -22.05 0.46
C VAL A 84 16.02 -20.72 0.20
N THR A 85 16.75 -20.61 -0.91
CA THR A 85 17.44 -19.38 -1.31
C THR A 85 16.47 -18.22 -1.58
N VAL A 86 15.32 -18.50 -2.20
CA VAL A 86 14.27 -17.51 -2.48
C VAL A 86 13.58 -17.10 -1.19
N VAL A 87 13.19 -18.08 -0.36
CA VAL A 87 12.57 -17.81 0.95
C VAL A 87 13.48 -16.97 1.84
N ARG A 88 14.78 -17.28 1.88
CA ARG A 88 15.79 -16.49 2.61
C ARG A 88 15.84 -15.05 2.14
N LYS A 89 15.78 -14.80 0.83
CA LYS A 89 15.77 -13.44 0.27
C LYS A 89 14.54 -12.65 0.74
N PHE A 90 13.34 -13.24 0.65
CA PHE A 90 12.12 -12.60 1.14
C PHE A 90 12.20 -12.32 2.64
N ALA A 91 12.69 -13.28 3.43
CA ALA A 91 12.85 -13.10 4.88
C ALA A 91 13.77 -11.93 5.21
N ILE A 92 14.92 -11.81 4.54
CA ILE A 92 15.85 -10.68 4.72
C ILE A 92 15.16 -9.35 4.37
N GLN A 93 14.47 -9.28 3.24
CA GLN A 93 13.78 -8.05 2.81
C GLN A 93 12.69 -7.63 3.79
N ILE A 94 11.89 -8.58 4.29
CA ILE A 94 10.87 -8.34 5.32
C ILE A 94 11.52 -7.83 6.60
N LEU A 95 12.58 -8.47 7.08
CA LEU A 95 13.29 -8.07 8.30
C LEU A 95 13.91 -6.68 8.17
N LEU A 96 14.46 -6.35 7.00
CA LEU A 96 14.97 -5.00 6.73
C LEU A 96 13.84 -3.95 6.78
N GLY A 97 12.66 -4.28 6.26
CA GLY A 97 11.47 -3.42 6.37
C GLY A 97 10.97 -3.27 7.80
N LEU A 98 10.97 -4.33 8.60
CA LEU A 98 10.54 -4.30 10.01
C LEU A 98 11.52 -3.57 10.95
N ARG A 99 12.80 -3.50 10.57
CA ARG A 99 13.83 -2.80 11.35
C ARG A 99 13.76 -1.28 11.21
N TYR A 100 13.17 -0.79 10.11
CA TYR A 100 12.99 0.64 9.85
C TYR A 100 12.08 1.30 10.90
#